data_AF-A0A8H6HEX0-F1
#
_entry.id   AF-A0A8H6HEX0-F1
#
_cell.length_a   1.000
_cell.length_b   1.000
_cell.length_c   1.000
_cell.angle_alpha   90.00
_cell.angle_beta   90.00
_cell.angle_gamma   90.00
#
_symmetry.space_group_name_H-M   'P 1'
#
loop_
_entity.id
_entity.type
_entity.pdbx_description
1 polymer ?
#
loop_
_entity_poly.entity_id
_entity_poly.type
_entity_poly.pdbx_seq_one_letter_code
_entity_poly.pdbx_strand_id
1 'polypeptide(L)'
;MEDMAMTSLPPEIQFGIVGHMDPLDIFHLQLTCKSLHDLVEGSAELVWKHCLEQHCIRNCLFRPSYSHLNTASEYKQAATAPLRFTSAYARSVATGDVIDKVMTRIKFPAAYVADIDDVQEMHLIPGGRFLLTFKREEIGVWDIISPTRLKLVVEVPLDRFCGLEYTTVVGHDRLYIVYEVDAGMPKGYTRLGVDGSEDATTLALLELYWTANNTFETRSHGQLAIVHLPKTEIQTFSLIGSKLIVQLGSLTLVWDFRSDCYTGWKLLDISKPSEIFASEKHVIYVTKEGVHGVVYTDYSPVASGYVSLQASIRGFKIPSFSIRFAGRQPDIERDDNLPNKVLGPNICSLVDGTDDLIFDVRESLFYQQISDNKSYDSDDSTLETEFQVSFNDVEYDDDVRASLQVHRYKFKYRPENPSASSLTRVSASEHAFSESQSSFEYPPQHPAWYFTADYFQRCNGPDSTVVLWTYPYEEWSPGWEDEWSNPVFISLADGKQREKDGRVTIAPLIGMEDIEAETFVQKAALCPASAKGVVMWGADPEDQDEFSGAWKWFDLFEVV
;
A
#
# COMPACT_ATOMS: atom_id res chain seq x y z
N MET A 1 -20.64 29.23 -41.10
CA MET A 1 -19.73 28.48 -40.23
C MET A 1 -19.14 29.50 -39.30
N GLU A 2 -19.77 29.70 -38.15
CA GLU A 2 -19.22 30.55 -37.09
C GLU A 2 -17.97 29.84 -36.56
N ASP A 3 -16.83 30.48 -36.77
CA ASP A 3 -15.52 29.95 -36.47
C ASP A 3 -15.31 29.76 -34.96
N MET A 4 -14.71 28.60 -34.67
CA MET A 4 -14.06 28.09 -33.46
C MET A 4 -13.99 29.04 -32.26
N ALA A 5 -14.97 28.87 -31.36
CA ALA A 5 -15.06 29.57 -30.08
C ALA A 5 -13.75 29.58 -29.27
N MET A 6 -12.94 28.50 -29.30
CA MET A 6 -11.74 28.40 -28.47
C MET A 6 -10.57 29.26 -28.96
N THR A 7 -10.28 29.30 -30.26
CA THR A 7 -9.17 30.11 -30.82
C THR A 7 -9.46 31.60 -30.80
N SER A 8 -10.74 31.98 -30.65
CA SER A 8 -11.18 33.37 -30.48
C SER A 8 -10.96 33.92 -29.05
N LEU A 9 -10.72 33.04 -28.06
CA LEU A 9 -10.47 33.45 -26.68
C LEU A 9 -9.07 34.05 -26.55
N PRO A 10 -8.84 34.98 -25.59
CA PRO A 10 -7.49 35.41 -25.24
C PRO A 10 -6.60 34.21 -24.83
N PRO A 11 -5.31 34.18 -25.20
CA PRO A 11 -4.40 33.08 -24.89
C PRO A 11 -4.39 32.69 -23.40
N GLU A 12 -4.52 33.66 -22.50
CA GLU A 12 -4.55 33.44 -21.05
C GLU A 12 -5.73 32.56 -20.63
N ILE A 13 -6.90 32.78 -21.24
CA ILE A 13 -8.10 31.95 -21.00
C ILE A 13 -7.91 30.57 -21.63
N GLN A 14 -7.31 30.49 -22.81
CA GLN A 14 -7.01 29.21 -23.45
C GLN A 14 -6.07 28.38 -22.56
N PHE A 15 -5.00 28.98 -22.00
CA PHE A 15 -4.09 28.31 -21.08
C PHE A 15 -4.77 27.83 -19.80
N GLY A 16 -5.65 28.67 -19.22
CA GLY A 16 -6.44 28.27 -18.06
C GLY A 16 -7.28 27.03 -18.37
N ILE A 17 -7.97 27.00 -19.50
CA ILE A 17 -8.78 25.84 -19.91
C ILE A 17 -7.90 24.61 -20.13
N VAL A 18 -6.81 24.73 -20.89
CA VAL A 18 -5.91 23.60 -21.20
C VAL A 18 -5.24 23.04 -19.95
N GLY A 19 -4.83 23.89 -19.01
CA GLY A 19 -4.18 23.46 -17.78
C GLY A 19 -5.09 22.63 -16.85
N HIS A 20 -6.41 22.75 -16.99
CA HIS A 20 -7.39 21.95 -16.23
C HIS A 20 -7.74 20.60 -16.87
N MET A 21 -7.32 20.38 -18.12
CA MET A 21 -7.51 19.11 -18.84
C MET A 21 -6.63 18.00 -18.27
N ASP A 22 -7.06 16.74 -18.44
CA ASP A 22 -6.22 15.60 -18.13
C ASP A 22 -5.03 15.51 -19.10
N PRO A 23 -3.89 14.93 -18.69
CA PRO A 23 -2.71 14.83 -19.54
C PRO A 23 -2.97 14.21 -20.93
N LEU A 24 -3.88 13.24 -21.02
CA LEU A 24 -4.28 12.59 -22.27
C LEU A 24 -5.04 13.54 -23.20
N ASP A 25 -5.93 14.36 -22.65
CA ASP A 25 -6.72 15.32 -23.42
C ASP A 25 -5.84 16.45 -23.95
N ILE A 26 -4.83 16.87 -23.19
CA ILE A 26 -3.83 17.83 -23.68
C ILE A 26 -3.12 17.24 -24.91
N PHE A 27 -2.71 15.96 -24.88
CA PHE A 27 -2.12 15.33 -26.07
C PHE A 27 -3.08 15.29 -27.26
N HIS A 28 -4.34 14.89 -27.04
CA HIS A 28 -5.33 14.88 -28.11
C HIS A 28 -5.54 16.29 -28.68
N LEU A 29 -5.59 17.31 -27.83
CA LEU A 29 -5.72 18.71 -28.22
C LEU A 29 -4.56 19.15 -29.13
N GLN A 30 -3.32 18.78 -28.79
CA GLN A 30 -2.13 19.05 -29.62
C GLN A 30 -2.19 18.41 -31.01
N LEU A 31 -2.99 17.35 -31.18
CA LEU A 31 -3.18 16.66 -32.45
C LEU A 31 -4.36 17.22 -33.28
N THR A 32 -5.18 18.11 -32.72
CA THR A 32 -6.38 18.63 -33.42
C THR A 32 -6.04 19.66 -34.50
N CYS A 33 -5.22 20.67 -34.19
CA CYS A 33 -4.82 21.69 -35.16
C CYS A 33 -3.49 22.35 -34.79
N LYS A 34 -2.83 22.94 -35.78
CA LYS A 34 -1.53 23.60 -35.60
C LYS A 34 -1.57 24.75 -34.58
N SER A 35 -2.64 25.55 -34.57
CA SER A 35 -2.77 26.66 -33.63
C SER A 35 -2.78 26.21 -32.17
N LEU A 36 -3.47 25.11 -31.87
CA LEU A 36 -3.53 24.55 -30.50
C LEU A 36 -2.24 23.81 -30.14
N HIS A 37 -1.61 23.15 -31.12
CA HIS A 37 -0.27 22.60 -30.94
C HIS A 37 0.73 23.70 -30.55
N ASP A 38 0.77 24.79 -31.34
CA ASP A 38 1.67 25.93 -31.13
C ASP A 38 1.36 26.64 -29.80
N LEU A 39 0.08 26.72 -29.41
CA LEU A 39 -0.34 27.24 -28.10
C LEU A 39 0.25 26.40 -26.95
N VAL A 40 0.07 25.08 -26.98
CA VAL A 40 0.53 24.20 -25.91
C VAL A 40 2.06 24.15 -25.87
N GLU A 41 2.73 24.00 -27.01
CA GLU A 41 4.19 23.92 -27.06
C GLU A 41 4.85 25.28 -26.75
N GLY A 42 4.25 26.39 -27.21
CA GLY A 42 4.72 27.75 -26.92
C GLY A 42 4.60 28.14 -25.43
N SER A 43 3.78 27.44 -24.65
CA SER A 43 3.62 27.63 -23.21
C SER A 43 3.72 26.32 -22.43
N ALA A 44 4.53 25.38 -22.94
CA ALA A 44 4.58 24.01 -22.43
C ALA A 44 4.91 23.95 -20.94
N GLU A 45 5.83 24.80 -20.46
CA GLU A 45 6.20 24.82 -19.04
C GLU A 45 4.99 25.16 -18.15
N LEU A 46 4.24 26.21 -18.47
CA LEU A 46 3.07 26.63 -17.69
C LEU A 46 1.95 25.59 -17.77
N VAL A 47 1.65 25.07 -18.96
CA VAL A 47 0.59 24.08 -19.19
C VAL A 47 0.87 22.80 -18.41
N TRP A 48 2.08 22.23 -18.57
CA TRP A 48 2.42 20.96 -17.93
C TRP A 48 2.67 21.09 -16.43
N LYS A 49 3.20 22.23 -15.98
CA LYS A 49 3.31 22.52 -14.54
C LYS A 49 1.94 22.59 -13.89
N HIS A 50 0.99 23.33 -14.48
CA HIS A 50 -0.36 23.42 -13.94
C HIS A 50 -1.08 22.06 -14.00
N CYS A 51 -0.93 21.32 -15.08
CA CYS A 51 -1.47 19.96 -15.20
C CYS A 51 -0.91 19.03 -14.10
N LEU A 52 0.40 19.08 -13.83
CA LEU A 52 1.01 18.32 -12.74
C LEU A 52 0.50 18.76 -11.35
N GLU A 53 0.31 20.06 -11.13
CA GLU A 53 -0.26 20.59 -9.88
C GLU A 53 -1.68 20.04 -9.65
N GLN A 54 -2.54 20.09 -10.67
CA GLN A 54 -3.88 19.49 -10.61
C GLN A 54 -3.81 17.98 -10.38
N HIS A 55 -2.86 17.30 -11.02
CA HIS A 55 -2.66 15.88 -10.83
C HIS A 55 -2.23 15.54 -9.39
N CYS A 56 -1.37 16.36 -8.78
CA CYS A 56 -0.98 16.18 -7.38
C CYS A 56 -2.18 16.33 -6.44
N ILE A 57 -3.03 17.34 -6.66
CA ILE A 57 -4.25 17.56 -5.87
C ILE A 57 -5.19 16.35 -5.99
N ARG A 58 -5.50 15.95 -7.24
CA ARG A 58 -6.46 14.88 -7.55
C ARG A 58 -6.07 13.50 -7.00
N ASN A 59 -4.77 13.24 -6.86
CA ASN A 59 -4.21 11.96 -6.42
C ASN A 59 -3.47 12.06 -5.08
N CYS A 60 -3.63 13.18 -4.36
CA CYS A 60 -3.02 13.42 -3.05
C CYS A 60 -1.51 13.14 -3.01
N LEU A 61 -0.83 13.57 -4.08
CA LEU A 61 0.63 13.50 -4.17
C LEU A 61 1.23 14.70 -3.45
N PHE A 62 2.30 14.48 -2.72
CA PHE A 62 3.05 15.53 -2.05
C PHE A 62 3.78 16.36 -3.11
N ARG A 63 3.23 17.52 -3.47
CA ARG A 63 3.74 18.42 -4.53
C ARG A 63 5.24 18.73 -4.39
N PRO A 64 5.82 18.93 -3.18
CA PRO A 64 7.26 19.15 -3.04
C PRO A 64 8.12 18.04 -3.64
N SER A 65 7.56 16.84 -3.86
CA SER A 65 8.23 15.76 -4.59
C SER A 65 8.70 16.20 -5.97
N TYR A 66 8.00 17.16 -6.59
CA TYR A 66 8.27 17.68 -7.92
C TYR A 66 8.94 19.06 -7.93
N SER A 67 9.39 19.59 -6.78
CA SER A 67 10.01 20.92 -6.70
C SER A 67 11.35 21.04 -7.43
N HIS A 68 11.94 19.91 -7.83
CA HIS A 68 13.19 19.83 -8.57
C HIS A 68 13.02 19.93 -10.10
N LEU A 69 11.80 19.84 -10.61
CA LEU A 69 11.53 19.91 -12.05
C LEU A 69 11.65 21.36 -12.53
N ASN A 70 12.43 21.59 -13.58
CA ASN A 70 12.74 22.94 -14.09
C ASN A 70 12.42 23.10 -15.59
N THR A 71 12.06 22.03 -16.28
CA THR A 71 11.80 22.06 -17.73
C THR A 71 10.39 21.58 -18.07
N ALA A 72 9.83 22.09 -19.17
CA ALA A 72 8.54 21.63 -19.67
C ALA A 72 8.49 20.12 -19.92
N SER A 73 9.59 19.54 -20.40
CA SER A 73 9.70 18.10 -20.66
C SER A 73 9.62 17.29 -19.35
N GLU A 74 10.27 17.76 -18.29
CA GLU A 74 10.20 17.12 -16.96
C GLU A 74 8.79 17.17 -16.38
N TYR A 75 8.13 18.32 -16.44
CA TYR A 75 6.73 18.46 -16.00
C TYR A 75 5.80 17.54 -16.80
N LYS A 76 5.94 17.52 -18.13
CA LYS A 76 5.20 16.63 -19.03
C LYS A 76 5.44 15.16 -18.67
N GLN A 77 6.69 14.77 -18.44
CA GLN A 77 7.07 13.42 -18.07
C GLN A 77 6.44 13.00 -16.74
N ALA A 78 6.46 13.87 -15.73
CA ALA A 78 5.86 13.61 -14.42
C ALA A 78 4.33 13.51 -14.52
N ALA A 79 3.67 14.47 -15.16
CA ALA A 79 2.21 14.49 -15.32
C ALA A 79 1.68 13.28 -16.11
N THR A 80 2.48 12.73 -17.01
CA THR A 80 2.12 11.60 -17.88
C THR A 80 2.67 10.26 -17.40
N ALA A 81 3.47 10.22 -16.32
CA ALA A 81 3.99 8.98 -15.75
C ALA A 81 2.90 7.96 -15.46
N PRO A 82 1.76 8.33 -14.85
CA PRO A 82 0.70 7.38 -14.55
C PRO A 82 0.08 6.78 -15.84
N LEU A 83 -0.19 7.60 -16.87
CA LEU A 83 -0.69 7.11 -18.16
C LEU A 83 0.26 6.11 -18.82
N ARG A 84 1.57 6.38 -18.74
CA ARG A 84 2.60 5.48 -19.28
C ARG A 84 2.64 4.16 -18.54
N PHE A 85 2.52 4.20 -17.21
CA PHE A 85 2.44 3.01 -16.38
C PHE A 85 1.19 2.18 -16.70
N THR A 86 -0.01 2.80 -16.72
CA THR A 86 -1.26 2.09 -17.08
C THR A 86 -1.17 1.48 -18.48
N SER A 87 -0.59 2.19 -19.44
CA SER A 87 -0.42 1.69 -20.82
C SER A 87 0.56 0.53 -20.91
N ALA A 88 1.66 0.58 -20.15
CA ALA A 88 2.62 -0.52 -20.04
C ALA A 88 1.97 -1.75 -19.38
N TYR A 89 1.20 -1.53 -18.31
CA TYR A 89 0.45 -2.58 -17.62
C TYR A 89 -0.59 -3.24 -18.50
N ALA A 90 -1.47 -2.46 -19.14
CA ALA A 90 -2.49 -2.98 -20.04
C ALA A 90 -1.87 -3.80 -21.19
N ARG A 91 -0.71 -3.37 -21.69
CA ARG A 91 0.04 -4.13 -22.70
C ARG A 91 0.57 -5.45 -22.16
N SER A 92 1.24 -5.42 -21.01
CA SER A 92 1.76 -6.60 -20.32
C SER A 92 0.66 -7.64 -20.08
N VAL A 93 -0.52 -7.21 -19.60
CA VAL A 93 -1.68 -8.09 -19.42
C VAL A 93 -2.16 -8.68 -20.76
N ALA A 94 -2.23 -7.86 -21.82
CA ALA A 94 -2.72 -8.31 -23.13
C ALA A 94 -1.77 -9.27 -23.85
N THR A 95 -0.46 -9.12 -23.66
CA THR A 95 0.57 -9.97 -24.31
C THR A 95 1.00 -11.14 -23.44
N GLY A 96 0.71 -11.11 -22.14
CA GLY A 96 1.29 -12.02 -21.16
C GLY A 96 2.75 -11.71 -20.85
N ASP A 97 3.26 -10.55 -21.27
CA ASP A 97 4.61 -10.08 -20.92
C ASP A 97 4.64 -9.57 -19.48
N VAL A 98 5.82 -9.55 -18.85
CA VAL A 98 6.03 -8.93 -17.53
C VAL A 98 6.46 -7.48 -17.73
N ILE A 99 5.96 -6.56 -16.90
CA ILE A 99 6.51 -5.20 -16.86
C ILE A 99 7.91 -5.28 -16.26
N ASP A 100 8.92 -4.80 -16.99
CA ASP A 100 10.30 -4.73 -16.48
C ASP A 100 10.32 -4.05 -15.11
N LYS A 101 10.74 -4.80 -14.09
CA LYS A 101 10.87 -4.30 -12.72
C LYS A 101 12.06 -3.35 -12.67
N VAL A 102 11.81 -2.08 -12.35
CA VAL A 102 12.86 -1.10 -12.10
C VAL A 102 13.16 -1.11 -10.61
N MET A 103 14.30 -1.67 -10.21
CA MET A 103 14.73 -1.65 -8.81
C MET A 103 15.70 -0.48 -8.58
N THR A 104 15.31 0.46 -7.71
CA THR A 104 16.21 1.54 -7.26
C THR A 104 16.75 1.20 -5.88
N ARG A 105 18.06 0.96 -5.80
CA ARG A 105 18.74 0.70 -4.53
C ARG A 105 19.14 2.00 -3.86
N ILE A 106 18.74 2.16 -2.61
CA ILE A 106 19.00 3.34 -1.80
C ILE A 106 20.10 3.01 -0.80
N LYS A 107 21.12 3.87 -0.67
CA LYS A 107 22.20 3.71 0.31
C LYS A 107 22.14 4.79 1.38
N PHE A 108 21.91 4.38 2.62
CA PHE A 108 22.02 5.28 3.76
C PHE A 108 23.49 5.68 4.01
N PRO A 109 23.75 6.92 4.46
CA PRO A 109 25.11 7.33 4.84
C PRO A 109 25.67 6.42 5.93
N ALA A 110 26.96 6.09 5.88
CA ALA A 110 27.59 5.15 6.83
C ALA A 110 27.40 5.57 8.31
N ALA A 111 27.35 6.88 8.58
CA ALA A 111 27.07 7.40 9.92
C ALA A 111 25.67 7.01 10.44
N TYR A 112 24.70 6.80 9.55
CA TYR A 112 23.35 6.37 9.88
C TYR A 112 23.17 4.85 9.85
N VAL A 113 24.08 4.12 9.18
CA VAL A 113 24.03 2.65 9.11
C VAL A 113 24.21 2.02 10.49
N ALA A 114 24.97 2.65 11.38
CA ALA A 114 25.11 2.17 12.76
C ALA A 114 23.77 2.19 13.53
N ASP A 115 22.86 3.09 13.15
CA ASP A 115 21.56 3.27 13.80
C ASP A 115 20.41 2.72 12.93
N ILE A 116 20.70 2.04 11.83
CA ILE A 116 19.65 1.53 10.93
C ILE A 116 18.89 0.37 11.57
N ASP A 117 19.56 -0.37 12.46
CA ASP A 117 18.96 -1.44 13.26
C ASP A 117 17.87 -0.89 14.21
N ASP A 118 17.90 0.42 14.50
CA ASP A 118 16.86 1.10 15.29
C ASP A 118 15.69 1.63 14.44
N VAL A 119 15.76 1.52 13.11
CA VAL A 119 14.65 1.92 12.23
C VAL A 119 13.59 0.82 12.27
N GLN A 120 12.48 1.15 12.93
CA GLN A 120 11.33 0.26 13.10
C GLN A 120 10.48 0.22 11.82
N GLU A 121 10.31 1.37 11.17
CA GLU A 121 9.46 1.49 10.00
C GLU A 121 10.01 2.48 8.98
N MET A 122 9.63 2.28 7.71
CA MET A 122 9.94 3.20 6.62
C MET A 122 8.71 3.42 5.74
N HIS A 123 8.52 4.65 5.27
CA HIS A 123 7.36 4.98 4.45
C HIS A 123 7.71 5.97 3.33
N LEU A 124 7.39 5.64 2.08
CA LEU A 124 7.61 6.52 0.96
C LEU A 124 6.45 7.53 0.86
N ILE A 125 6.75 8.82 0.96
CA ILE A 125 5.74 9.87 0.84
C ILE A 125 5.16 9.86 -0.58
N PRO A 126 3.81 9.93 -0.74
CA PRO A 126 3.16 10.00 -2.05
C PRO A 126 3.80 11.04 -2.97
N GLY A 127 4.18 10.63 -4.19
CA GLY A 127 5.01 11.41 -5.11
C GLY A 127 6.45 10.90 -5.22
N GLY A 128 6.90 10.06 -4.29
CA GLY A 128 8.05 9.16 -4.46
C GLY A 128 9.43 9.76 -4.25
N ARG A 129 9.53 11.03 -3.83
CA ARG A 129 10.83 11.69 -3.60
C ARG A 129 11.32 11.66 -2.15
N PHE A 130 10.40 11.62 -1.19
CA PHE A 130 10.77 11.69 0.21
C PHE A 130 10.47 10.37 0.91
N LEU A 131 11.44 9.86 1.66
CA LEU A 131 11.32 8.65 2.46
C LEU A 131 11.29 9.05 3.95
N LEU A 132 10.28 8.58 4.67
CA LEU A 132 10.23 8.64 6.12
C LEU A 132 10.91 7.40 6.70
N THR A 133 11.69 7.59 7.75
CA THR A 133 12.21 6.53 8.60
C THR A 133 11.80 6.81 10.04
N PHE A 134 11.25 5.82 10.72
CA PHE A 134 10.80 5.93 12.09
C PHE A 134 11.74 5.12 12.98
N LYS A 135 12.35 5.79 13.94
CA LYS A 135 13.05 5.18 15.07
C LYS A 135 12.23 5.41 16.34
N ARG A 136 12.64 4.75 17.42
CA ARG A 136 12.01 4.90 18.74
C ARG A 136 11.92 6.35 19.22
N GLU A 137 12.90 7.19 18.91
CA GLU A 137 13.00 8.57 19.43
C GLU A 137 13.02 9.64 18.35
N GLU A 138 12.91 9.28 17.06
CA GLU A 138 12.98 10.26 15.97
C GLU A 138 12.28 9.80 14.69
N ILE A 139 11.86 10.78 13.87
CA ILE A 139 11.52 10.61 12.46
C ILE A 139 12.60 11.26 11.61
N GLY A 140 13.18 10.51 10.69
CA GLY A 140 14.03 11.04 9.63
C GLY A 140 13.24 11.23 8.34
N VAL A 141 13.41 12.39 7.68
CA VAL A 141 12.87 12.63 6.34
C VAL A 141 14.02 12.76 5.35
N TRP A 142 14.09 11.84 4.39
CA TRP A 142 15.17 11.72 3.44
C TRP A 142 14.73 12.16 2.05
N ASP A 143 15.52 12.99 1.39
CA ASP A 143 15.37 13.27 -0.04
C ASP A 143 16.11 12.18 -0.83
N ILE A 144 15.35 11.37 -1.56
CA ILE A 144 15.86 10.22 -2.32
C ILE A 144 16.07 10.52 -3.80
N ILE A 145 15.94 11.79 -4.23
CA ILE A 145 16.11 12.20 -5.63
C ILE A 145 17.44 11.73 -6.25
N SER A 146 18.49 11.66 -5.44
CA SER A 146 19.74 11.03 -5.80
C SER A 146 19.91 9.74 -5.00
N PRO A 147 19.62 8.56 -5.57
CA PRO A 147 19.67 7.30 -4.82
C PRO A 147 21.08 6.95 -4.32
N THR A 148 22.11 7.54 -4.93
CA THR A 148 23.51 7.42 -4.49
C THR A 148 23.89 8.35 -3.34
N ARG A 149 23.06 9.37 -3.07
CA ARG A 149 23.31 10.41 -2.06
C ARG A 149 22.00 10.78 -1.38
N LEU A 150 21.55 9.90 -0.48
CA LEU A 150 20.50 10.24 0.44
C LEU A 150 20.88 11.47 1.26
N LYS A 151 19.96 12.43 1.31
CA LYS A 151 20.11 13.63 2.12
C LYS A 151 19.03 13.62 3.18
N LEU A 152 19.44 13.52 4.45
CA LEU A 152 18.55 13.80 5.57
C LEU A 152 18.16 15.29 5.51
N VAL A 153 16.88 15.57 5.30
CA VAL A 153 16.35 16.94 5.14
C VAL A 153 15.89 17.48 6.48
N VAL A 154 15.21 16.65 7.26
CA VAL A 154 14.78 16.98 8.62
C VAL A 154 14.82 15.74 9.49
N GLU A 155 15.16 15.96 10.75
CA GLU A 155 15.09 14.99 11.83
C GLU A 155 14.16 15.56 12.89
N VAL A 156 13.19 14.77 13.32
CA VAL A 156 12.11 15.21 14.20
C VAL A 156 12.13 14.36 15.44
N PRO A 157 12.44 14.90 16.63
CA PRO A 157 12.42 14.11 17.85
C PRO A 157 10.99 13.66 18.16
N LEU A 158 10.86 12.41 18.58
CA LEU A 158 9.62 11.79 19.03
C LEU A 158 9.72 11.44 20.51
N ASP A 159 8.56 11.42 21.16
CA ASP A 159 8.42 10.81 22.48
C ASP A 159 8.01 9.35 22.28
N ARG A 160 8.98 8.43 22.29
CA ARG A 160 8.78 6.96 22.34
C ARG A 160 7.79 6.40 21.30
N PHE A 161 8.18 6.44 20.04
CA PHE A 161 7.47 5.80 18.94
C PHE A 161 7.29 4.29 19.15
N CYS A 162 6.07 3.81 18.90
CA CYS A 162 5.71 2.39 18.92
C CYS A 162 5.35 1.84 17.54
N GLY A 163 4.71 2.66 16.71
CA GLY A 163 4.24 2.24 15.39
C GLY A 163 3.57 3.39 14.63
N LEU A 164 3.63 3.33 13.30
CA LEU A 164 2.93 4.26 12.44
C LEU A 164 1.50 3.76 12.25
N GLU A 165 0.54 4.57 12.66
CA GLU A 165 -0.88 4.23 12.55
C GLU A 165 -1.48 4.70 11.24
N TYR A 166 -1.10 5.90 10.81
CA TYR A 166 -1.67 6.52 9.62
C TYR A 166 -0.81 7.66 9.09
N THR A 167 -0.75 7.81 7.77
CA THR A 167 -0.09 8.93 7.12
C THR A 167 -0.87 9.38 5.90
N THR A 168 -1.03 10.70 5.73
CA THR A 168 -1.77 11.24 4.59
C THR A 168 -1.29 12.63 4.20
N VAL A 169 -1.33 12.91 2.89
CA VAL A 169 -1.01 14.23 2.34
C VAL A 169 -2.27 15.10 2.43
N VAL A 170 -2.15 16.27 3.06
CA VAL A 170 -3.25 17.24 3.17
C VAL A 170 -2.92 18.50 2.40
N GLY A 171 -3.82 18.87 1.49
CA GLY A 171 -3.56 19.93 0.53
C GLY A 171 -2.52 19.49 -0.48
N HIS A 172 -1.41 20.21 -0.59
CA HIS A 172 -0.34 19.88 -1.55
C HIS A 172 1.05 19.82 -0.93
N ASP A 173 1.23 20.36 0.27
CA ASP A 173 2.53 20.62 0.90
C ASP A 173 2.60 20.19 2.36
N ARG A 174 1.56 19.52 2.87
CA ARG A 174 1.50 19.02 4.25
C ARG A 174 1.31 17.51 4.27
N LEU A 175 1.90 16.89 5.28
CA LEU A 175 1.74 15.50 5.60
C LEU A 175 1.33 15.42 7.07
N TYR A 176 0.23 14.73 7.34
CA TYR A 176 -0.11 14.34 8.70
C TYR A 176 0.37 12.92 8.96
N ILE A 177 1.03 12.75 10.10
CA ILE A 177 1.54 11.49 10.61
C ILE A 177 0.85 11.25 11.95
N VAL A 178 0.09 10.17 12.03
CA VAL A 178 -0.49 9.65 13.26
C VAL A 178 0.33 8.43 13.65
N TYR A 179 0.83 8.43 14.88
CA TYR A 179 1.66 7.34 15.39
C TYR A 179 1.31 7.03 16.83
N GLU A 180 1.56 5.78 17.23
CA GLU A 180 1.40 5.33 18.61
C GLU A 180 2.63 5.70 19.45
N VAL A 181 2.37 6.09 20.70
CA VAL A 181 3.36 6.47 21.71
C VAL A 181 3.29 5.55 22.92
N ASP A 182 4.45 5.07 23.39
CA ASP A 182 4.60 4.36 24.66
C ASP A 182 4.53 5.31 25.87
N ALA A 183 3.31 5.81 26.14
CA ALA A 183 3.03 6.69 27.27
C ALA A 183 2.58 5.94 28.53
N GLY A 184 2.23 4.66 28.41
CA GLY A 184 1.54 3.91 29.45
C GLY A 184 0.15 4.49 29.79
N MET A 185 -0.33 4.22 31.01
CA MET A 185 -1.65 4.73 31.45
C MET A 185 -1.62 6.25 31.68
N PRO A 186 -2.68 6.98 31.30
CA PRO A 186 -2.77 8.42 31.51
C PRO A 186 -2.62 8.84 32.97
N LYS A 187 -1.90 9.94 33.22
CA LYS A 187 -1.74 10.49 34.57
C LYS A 187 -3.11 10.86 35.17
N GLY A 188 -3.37 10.38 36.38
CA GLY A 188 -4.62 10.63 37.09
C GLY A 188 -5.78 9.71 36.72
N TYR A 189 -5.58 8.79 35.76
CA TYR A 189 -6.56 7.75 35.50
C TYR A 189 -6.55 6.72 36.65
N THR A 190 -7.72 6.50 37.25
CA THR A 190 -7.92 5.41 38.21
C THR A 190 -8.65 4.29 37.48
N ARG A 191 -8.03 3.11 37.38
CA ARG A 191 -8.63 1.94 36.74
C ARG A 191 -9.99 1.64 37.38
N LEU A 192 -11.03 1.51 36.55
CA LEU A 192 -12.40 1.32 37.01
C LEU A 192 -12.74 -0.16 37.21
N GLY A 193 -12.00 -1.08 36.59
CA GLY A 193 -12.23 -2.52 36.66
C GLY A 193 -11.55 -3.21 37.86
N VAL A 194 -12.28 -4.11 38.51
CA VAL A 194 -11.76 -5.02 39.57
C VAL A 194 -10.67 -5.94 39.03
N ASP A 195 -10.73 -6.27 37.75
CA ASP A 195 -9.83 -7.23 37.11
C ASP A 195 -8.57 -6.58 36.53
N GLY A 196 -8.44 -5.26 36.60
CA GLY A 196 -7.28 -4.51 36.11
C GLY A 196 -7.02 -4.62 34.61
N SER A 197 -7.97 -5.16 33.86
CA SER A 197 -7.88 -5.46 32.43
C SER A 197 -8.15 -4.21 31.57
N GLU A 198 -7.54 -3.08 31.86
CA GLU A 198 -7.66 -1.89 31.00
C GLU A 198 -6.29 -1.55 30.44
N ASP A 199 -6.27 -1.37 29.12
CA ASP A 199 -5.11 -0.92 28.37
C ASP A 199 -5.35 0.50 27.88
N ALA A 200 -4.26 1.17 27.52
CA ALA A 200 -4.31 2.50 26.95
C ALA A 200 -3.36 2.58 25.76
N THR A 201 -3.89 3.04 24.64
CA THR A 201 -3.09 3.44 23.48
C THR A 201 -3.07 4.96 23.41
N THR A 202 -1.89 5.53 23.21
CA THR A 202 -1.73 6.97 23.05
C THR A 202 -1.38 7.29 21.61
N LEU A 203 -2.27 8.01 20.93
CA LEU A 203 -2.04 8.47 19.57
C LEU A 203 -1.49 9.89 19.59
N ALA A 204 -0.42 10.13 18.84
CA ALA A 204 0.12 11.46 18.62
C ALA A 204 -0.09 11.87 17.16
N LEU A 205 -0.37 13.16 16.95
CA LEU A 205 -0.52 13.74 15.62
C LEU A 205 0.57 14.78 15.35
N LEU A 206 1.35 14.52 14.30
CA LEU A 206 2.40 15.40 13.80
C LEU A 206 2.05 15.89 12.39
N GLU A 207 2.18 17.19 12.16
CA GLU A 207 2.18 17.79 10.83
C GLU A 207 3.61 18.05 10.39
N LEU A 208 4.00 17.47 9.25
CA LEU A 208 5.17 17.91 8.49
C LEU A 208 4.68 18.79 7.34
N TYR A 209 5.29 19.96 7.15
CA TYR A 209 4.91 20.82 6.03
C TYR A 209 6.12 21.43 5.35
N TRP A 210 6.01 21.59 4.04
CA TRP A 210 7.08 22.13 3.21
C TRP A 210 6.97 23.64 3.11
N THR A 211 8.04 24.34 3.44
CA THR A 211 8.07 25.81 3.44
C THR A 211 8.49 26.37 2.08
N ALA A 212 8.26 27.68 1.89
CA ALA A 212 8.76 28.40 0.71
C ALA A 212 10.30 28.38 0.57
N ASN A 213 11.03 28.09 1.65
CA ASN A 213 12.49 27.99 1.66
C ASN A 213 13.00 26.60 1.28
N ASN A 214 12.11 25.71 0.81
CA ASN A 214 12.44 24.33 0.47
C ASN A 214 12.99 23.52 1.66
N THR A 215 12.39 23.72 2.82
CA THR A 215 12.68 22.98 4.05
C THR A 215 11.41 22.39 4.63
N PHE A 216 11.53 21.30 5.38
CA PHE A 216 10.44 20.83 6.21
C PHE A 216 10.43 21.59 7.53
N GLU A 217 9.23 21.94 7.97
CA GLU A 217 8.94 22.34 9.34
C GLU A 217 7.94 21.36 9.94
N THR A 218 7.89 21.32 11.27
CA THR A 218 7.03 20.38 11.99
C THR A 218 6.13 21.10 12.98
N ARG A 219 4.95 20.52 13.21
CA ARG A 219 4.01 21.00 14.22
C ARG A 219 3.30 19.81 14.86
N SER A 220 3.46 19.66 16.16
CA SER A 220 2.64 18.71 16.93
C SER A 220 1.25 19.32 17.15
N HIS A 221 0.20 18.55 16.87
CA HIS A 221 -1.20 18.95 17.11
C HIS A 221 -1.73 18.46 18.46
N GLY A 222 -1.04 17.52 19.10
CA GLY A 222 -1.41 16.99 20.41
C GLY A 222 -1.27 15.48 20.48
N GLN A 223 -1.67 14.95 21.64
CA GLN A 223 -1.75 13.53 21.92
C GLN A 223 -3.12 13.20 22.49
N LEU A 224 -3.65 12.03 22.16
CA LEU A 224 -4.88 11.50 22.69
C LEU A 224 -4.63 10.10 23.24
N ALA A 225 -4.73 9.96 24.56
CA ALA A 225 -4.75 8.64 25.15
C ALA A 225 -6.18 8.06 25.15
N ILE A 226 -6.33 6.85 24.65
CA ILE A 226 -7.60 6.14 24.53
C ILE A 226 -7.54 4.95 25.48
N VAL A 227 -8.35 4.96 26.53
CA VAL A 227 -8.43 3.84 27.48
C VAL A 227 -9.51 2.87 27.02
N HIS A 228 -9.10 1.64 26.72
CA HIS A 228 -9.95 0.60 26.13
C HIS A 228 -9.78 -0.75 26.86
N LEU A 229 -10.62 -1.72 26.47
CA LEU A 229 -10.49 -3.09 26.93
C LEU A 229 -9.28 -3.76 26.26
N PRO A 230 -8.65 -4.77 26.88
CA PRO A 230 -7.46 -5.40 26.34
C PRO A 230 -7.82 -6.11 25.04
N LYS A 231 -6.83 -6.26 24.16
CA LYS A 231 -7.00 -6.89 22.84
C LYS A 231 -8.01 -6.15 21.93
N THR A 232 -8.31 -4.89 22.22
CA THR A 232 -9.05 -4.05 21.28
C THR A 232 -8.09 -3.59 20.20
N GLU A 233 -8.25 -4.11 18.99
CA GLU A 233 -7.52 -3.66 17.82
C GLU A 233 -7.92 -2.21 17.50
N ILE A 234 -6.91 -1.36 17.33
CA ILE A 234 -7.06 0.01 16.90
C ILE A 234 -6.72 0.05 15.42
N GLN A 235 -7.63 0.65 14.66
CA GLN A 235 -7.45 0.84 13.24
C GLN A 235 -7.73 2.32 12.96
N THR A 236 -6.73 3.04 12.46
CA THR A 236 -6.86 4.45 12.09
C THR A 236 -7.20 4.55 10.61
N PHE A 237 -8.32 5.19 10.26
CA PHE A 237 -8.85 5.12 8.89
C PHE A 237 -8.69 6.42 8.12
N SER A 238 -8.95 7.56 8.77
CA SER A 238 -9.14 8.79 8.01
C SER A 238 -8.85 10.04 8.81
N LEU A 239 -8.32 11.05 8.12
CA LEU A 239 -8.12 12.39 8.64
C LEU A 239 -8.73 13.41 7.67
N ILE A 240 -9.74 14.13 8.14
CA ILE A 240 -10.44 15.15 7.34
C ILE A 240 -10.52 16.46 8.10
N GLY A 241 -9.90 17.49 7.52
CA GLY A 241 -9.77 18.80 8.15
C GLY A 241 -9.01 18.69 9.47
N SER A 242 -9.73 18.87 10.58
CA SER A 242 -9.19 18.74 11.94
C SER A 242 -9.63 17.48 12.67
N LYS A 243 -10.26 16.52 11.98
CA LYS A 243 -10.87 15.34 12.59
C LYS A 243 -10.09 14.09 12.25
N LEU A 244 -9.56 13.42 13.26
CA LEU A 244 -9.00 12.07 13.16
C LEU A 244 -10.09 11.05 13.48
N ILE A 245 -10.25 10.04 12.63
CA ILE A 245 -11.24 8.98 12.80
C ILE A 245 -10.52 7.66 13.07
N VAL A 246 -10.83 7.09 14.22
CA VAL A 246 -10.24 5.85 14.73
C VAL A 246 -11.36 4.85 14.98
N GLN A 247 -11.19 3.62 14.52
CA GLN A 247 -12.05 2.51 14.91
C GLN A 247 -11.34 1.68 15.98
N LEU A 248 -12.07 1.37 17.04
CA LEU A 248 -11.61 0.50 18.12
C LEU A 248 -12.59 -0.67 18.23
N GLY A 249 -12.28 -1.77 17.53
CA GLY A 249 -13.23 -2.86 17.31
C GLY A 249 -14.54 -2.41 16.64
N SER A 250 -15.66 -2.41 17.40
CA SER A 250 -16.98 -1.94 16.90
C SER A 250 -17.27 -0.47 17.18
N LEU A 251 -16.36 0.23 17.87
CA LEU A 251 -16.52 1.63 18.23
C LEU A 251 -15.84 2.51 17.19
N THR A 252 -16.51 3.56 16.75
CA THR A 252 -15.86 4.69 16.07
C THR A 252 -15.63 5.82 17.08
N LEU A 253 -14.41 6.34 17.09
CA LEU A 253 -14.00 7.55 17.79
C LEU A 253 -13.59 8.60 16.76
N VAL A 254 -14.06 9.83 16.94
CA VAL A 254 -13.66 10.98 16.14
C VAL A 254 -13.07 12.02 17.07
N TRP A 255 -11.80 12.36 16.87
CA TRP A 255 -11.09 13.38 17.63
C TRP A 255 -10.89 14.63 16.77
N ASP A 256 -11.49 15.75 17.16
CA ASP A 256 -11.19 17.06 16.59
C ASP A 256 -10.00 17.68 17.33
N PHE A 257 -8.79 17.41 16.84
CA PHE A 257 -7.54 17.76 17.51
C PHE A 257 -7.31 19.27 17.63
N ARG A 258 -7.96 20.09 16.79
CA ARG A 258 -7.86 21.56 16.90
C ARG A 258 -8.69 22.11 18.06
N SER A 259 -9.84 21.50 18.28
CA SER A 259 -10.79 21.93 19.32
C SER A 259 -10.61 21.15 20.62
N ASP A 260 -9.68 20.18 20.64
CA ASP A 260 -9.42 19.21 21.69
C ASP A 260 -10.72 18.59 22.24
N CYS A 261 -11.55 18.13 21.33
CA CYS A 261 -12.83 17.51 21.63
C CYS A 261 -13.01 16.24 20.83
N TYR A 262 -13.84 15.34 21.32
CA TYR A 262 -14.07 14.05 20.70
C TYR A 262 -15.55 13.70 20.69
N THR A 263 -15.92 12.77 19.83
CA THR A 263 -17.22 12.14 19.82
C THR A 263 -17.05 10.68 19.43
N GLY A 264 -17.95 9.80 19.86
CA GLY A 264 -17.81 8.39 19.54
C GLY A 264 -19.11 7.62 19.68
N TRP A 265 -19.24 6.54 18.91
CA TRP A 265 -20.45 5.73 18.86
C TRP A 265 -20.19 4.33 18.32
N LYS A 266 -21.07 3.40 18.69
CA LYS A 266 -21.14 2.07 18.06
C LYS A 266 -22.21 2.07 16.99
N LEU A 267 -21.95 1.40 15.87
CA LEU A 267 -22.97 1.17 14.84
C LEU A 267 -23.93 0.05 15.30
N LEU A 268 -25.23 0.27 15.16
CA LEU A 268 -26.25 -0.76 15.40
C LEU A 268 -26.50 -1.56 14.12
N ASP A 269 -26.53 -2.89 14.20
CA ASP A 269 -26.92 -3.80 13.12
C ASP A 269 -26.12 -3.66 11.82
N ILE A 270 -24.84 -3.29 11.91
CA ILE A 270 -23.92 -3.19 10.78
C ILE A 270 -22.64 -3.97 11.11
N SER A 271 -22.06 -4.64 10.12
CA SER A 271 -20.81 -5.37 10.32
C SER A 271 -19.63 -4.42 10.63
N LYS A 272 -18.49 -5.00 11.05
CA LYS A 272 -17.22 -4.26 11.09
C LYS A 272 -17.01 -3.58 9.73
N PRO A 273 -16.73 -2.26 9.69
CA PRO A 273 -16.45 -1.58 8.44
C PRO A 273 -15.12 -2.07 7.87
N SER A 274 -15.06 -2.22 6.55
CA SER A 274 -13.82 -2.49 5.81
C SER A 274 -13.04 -1.19 5.57
N GLU A 275 -13.74 -0.06 5.49
CA GLU A 275 -13.14 1.26 5.29
C GLU A 275 -14.04 2.34 5.91
N ILE A 276 -13.42 3.43 6.33
CA ILE A 276 -14.11 4.58 6.89
C ILE A 276 -13.54 5.84 6.25
N PHE A 277 -14.41 6.61 5.63
CA PHE A 277 -14.11 7.96 5.18
C PHE A 277 -15.03 8.94 5.88
N ALA A 278 -14.83 10.23 5.66
CA ALA A 278 -15.78 11.21 6.15
C ALA A 278 -15.93 12.40 5.22
N SER A 279 -16.84 13.26 5.62
CA SER A 279 -17.10 14.59 5.07
C SER A 279 -17.16 15.57 6.23
N GLU A 280 -17.46 16.84 5.98
CA GLU A 280 -17.65 17.81 7.06
C GLU A 280 -18.76 17.44 8.05
N LYS A 281 -19.76 16.65 7.62
CA LYS A 281 -20.98 16.37 8.41
C LYS A 281 -21.18 14.90 8.78
N HIS A 282 -20.62 13.98 8.01
CA HIS A 282 -20.86 12.54 8.17
C HIS A 282 -19.55 11.76 8.19
N VAL A 283 -19.49 10.75 9.04
CA VAL A 283 -18.61 9.60 8.87
C VAL A 283 -19.33 8.58 8.02
N ILE A 284 -18.64 8.05 7.02
CA ILE A 284 -19.20 7.16 6.02
C ILE A 284 -18.39 5.85 6.05
N TYR A 285 -19.12 4.76 6.23
CA TYR A 285 -18.61 3.42 6.40
C TYR A 285 -18.88 2.63 5.13
N VAL A 286 -17.88 1.92 4.65
CA VAL A 286 -18.09 0.85 3.68
C VAL A 286 -18.01 -0.47 4.43
N THR A 287 -19.10 -1.22 4.37
CA THR A 287 -19.21 -2.54 5.01
C THR A 287 -19.58 -3.57 3.97
N LYS A 288 -19.68 -4.84 4.37
CA LYS A 288 -20.11 -5.92 3.46
C LYS A 288 -21.55 -5.75 2.97
N GLU A 289 -22.39 -5.02 3.73
CA GLU A 289 -23.79 -4.78 3.36
C GLU A 289 -23.96 -3.61 2.38
N GLY A 290 -23.03 -2.65 2.38
CA GLY A 290 -23.10 -1.45 1.54
C GLY A 290 -22.38 -0.25 2.13
N VAL A 291 -22.91 0.94 1.84
CA VAL A 291 -22.39 2.22 2.31
C VAL A 291 -23.35 2.83 3.32
N HIS A 292 -22.85 3.16 4.49
CA HIS A 292 -23.63 3.71 5.61
C HIS A 292 -23.06 5.04 6.04
N GLY A 293 -23.89 6.03 6.35
CA GLY A 293 -23.41 7.32 6.86
C GLY A 293 -24.00 7.67 8.20
N VAL A 294 -23.18 8.13 9.13
CA VAL A 294 -23.57 8.63 10.45
C VAL A 294 -23.19 10.10 10.55
N VAL A 295 -24.15 10.94 10.92
CA VAL A 295 -23.90 12.36 11.21
C VAL A 295 -23.04 12.45 12.48
N TYR A 296 -22.04 13.34 12.48
CA TYR A 296 -21.30 13.64 13.70
C TYR A 296 -22.24 14.01 14.84
N THR A 297 -21.94 13.53 16.03
CA THR A 297 -22.71 13.85 17.22
C THR A 297 -22.05 14.99 17.98
N ASP A 298 -22.70 15.47 19.03
CA ASP A 298 -22.12 16.54 19.84
C ASP A 298 -20.75 16.12 20.37
N TYR A 299 -19.78 17.03 20.24
CA TYR A 299 -18.45 16.82 20.72
C TYR A 299 -18.38 17.09 22.23
N SER A 300 -17.67 16.21 22.93
CA SER A 300 -17.31 16.37 24.33
C SER A 300 -15.84 16.80 24.42
N PRO A 301 -15.47 17.71 25.33
CA PRO A 301 -14.07 18.07 25.50
C PRO A 301 -13.25 16.87 25.97
N VAL A 302 -11.99 16.77 25.52
CA VAL A 302 -11.04 15.77 26.04
C VAL A 302 -10.63 16.22 27.45
N ALA A 303 -11.06 15.50 28.48
CA ALA A 303 -10.72 15.82 29.86
C ALA A 303 -9.39 15.17 30.22
N SER A 304 -8.43 15.95 30.75
CA SER A 304 -7.15 15.45 31.24
C SER A 304 -6.28 14.72 30.20
N GLY A 305 -6.48 15.01 28.90
CA GLY A 305 -5.69 14.44 27.80
C GLY A 305 -6.03 12.98 27.44
N TYR A 306 -7.14 12.44 27.94
CA TYR A 306 -7.56 11.07 27.60
C TYR A 306 -9.07 10.94 27.37
N VAL A 307 -9.44 9.86 26.68
CA VAL A 307 -10.82 9.42 26.48
C VAL A 307 -10.98 8.02 27.05
N SER A 308 -11.86 7.88 28.05
CA SER A 308 -12.25 6.56 28.57
C SER A 308 -13.46 6.06 27.80
N LEU A 309 -13.29 4.97 27.05
CA LEU A 309 -14.37 4.43 26.23
C LEU A 309 -15.56 3.93 27.07
N GLN A 310 -15.31 3.39 28.26
CA GLN A 310 -16.39 2.91 29.14
C GLN A 310 -17.35 4.02 29.56
N ALA A 311 -16.84 5.22 29.84
CA ALA A 311 -17.65 6.35 30.30
C ALA A 311 -18.29 7.15 29.16
N SER A 312 -17.73 7.06 27.96
CA SER A 312 -17.96 8.07 26.91
C SER A 312 -18.88 7.62 25.78
N ILE A 313 -19.16 6.31 25.65
CA ILE A 313 -20.00 5.80 24.57
C ILE A 313 -21.47 6.03 24.92
N ARG A 314 -22.01 7.16 24.48
CA ARG A 314 -23.43 7.49 24.58
C ARG A 314 -24.22 6.77 23.49
N GLY A 315 -24.32 5.46 23.63
CA GLY A 315 -25.28 4.63 22.91
C GLY A 315 -24.90 4.25 21.48
N PHE A 316 -25.75 3.39 20.92
CA PHE A 316 -25.67 2.96 19.54
C PHE A 316 -26.20 4.05 18.60
N LYS A 317 -25.62 4.17 17.41
CA LYS A 317 -26.08 5.06 16.35
C LYS A 317 -26.67 4.25 15.21
N ILE A 318 -27.85 4.69 14.79
CA ILE A 318 -28.48 4.25 13.56
C ILE A 318 -27.93 5.12 12.43
N PRO A 319 -27.50 4.55 11.30
CA PRO A 319 -27.08 5.34 10.14
C PRO A 319 -28.17 6.31 9.70
N SER A 320 -27.76 7.55 9.43
CA SER A 320 -28.61 8.56 8.81
C SER A 320 -29.01 8.21 7.37
N PHE A 321 -28.16 7.44 6.69
CA PHE A 321 -28.47 6.77 5.43
C PHE A 321 -27.76 5.43 5.35
N SER A 322 -28.36 4.49 4.62
CA SER A 322 -27.79 3.18 4.31
C SER A 322 -28.15 2.83 2.87
N ILE A 323 -27.15 2.59 2.03
CA ILE A 323 -27.32 2.21 0.63
C ILE A 323 -26.64 0.87 0.45
N ARG A 324 -27.46 -0.18 0.27
CA ARG A 324 -26.96 -1.55 0.08
C ARG A 324 -26.41 -1.76 -1.32
N PHE A 325 -25.45 -2.66 -1.46
CA PHE A 325 -25.01 -3.09 -2.79
C PHE A 325 -26.18 -3.68 -3.59
N ALA A 326 -26.21 -3.36 -4.89
CA ALA A 326 -27.27 -3.82 -5.78
C ALA A 326 -27.05 -5.30 -6.14
N GLY A 327 -28.07 -6.12 -5.92
CA GLY A 327 -27.97 -7.58 -6.06
C GLY A 327 -27.66 -8.20 -4.71
N ARG A 328 -28.70 -8.71 -4.04
CA ARG A 328 -28.57 -9.57 -2.86
C ARG A 328 -27.44 -10.59 -3.13
N GLN A 329 -26.42 -10.68 -2.27
CA GLN A 329 -25.92 -12.02 -2.00
C GLN A 329 -27.08 -12.72 -1.28
N PRO A 330 -27.75 -13.72 -1.91
CA PRO A 330 -28.68 -14.55 -1.18
C PRO A 330 -27.94 -15.15 0.02
N ASP A 331 -28.69 -15.53 1.05
CA ASP A 331 -28.23 -16.21 2.25
C ASP A 331 -27.41 -17.47 1.89
N ILE A 332 -26.17 -17.30 1.43
CA ILE A 332 -25.15 -18.34 1.53
C ILE A 332 -24.95 -18.39 3.03
N GLU A 333 -25.47 -19.45 3.65
CA GLU A 333 -25.20 -19.80 5.04
C GLU A 333 -23.68 -19.81 5.19
N ARG A 334 -23.15 -18.67 5.63
CA ARG A 334 -21.72 -18.42 5.75
C ARG A 334 -21.26 -19.19 6.96
N ASP A 335 -20.38 -20.15 6.73
CA ASP A 335 -19.54 -20.66 7.80
C ASP A 335 -18.69 -19.47 8.30
N ASP A 336 -18.91 -19.06 9.55
CA ASP A 336 -18.12 -18.01 10.19
C ASP A 336 -16.61 -18.35 10.21
N ASN A 337 -16.25 -19.61 9.90
CA ASN A 337 -14.88 -20.11 9.88
C ASN A 337 -14.16 -19.99 8.52
N LEU A 338 -14.86 -19.74 7.40
CA LEU A 338 -14.24 -19.50 6.09
C LEU A 338 -14.58 -18.08 5.64
N PRO A 339 -13.75 -17.08 5.98
CA PRO A 339 -14.08 -15.69 5.70
C PRO A 339 -13.99 -15.47 4.19
N ASN A 340 -15.15 -15.38 3.52
CA ASN A 340 -15.28 -14.56 2.32
C ASN A 340 -14.81 -13.16 2.72
N LYS A 341 -13.52 -12.88 2.49
CA LYS A 341 -12.90 -11.60 2.81
C LYS A 341 -13.35 -10.62 1.74
N VAL A 342 -14.14 -9.64 2.16
CA VAL A 342 -14.30 -8.42 1.38
C VAL A 342 -13.00 -7.65 1.54
N LEU A 343 -12.13 -7.72 0.53
CA LEU A 343 -10.88 -6.93 0.51
C LEU A 343 -11.19 -5.57 -0.14
N GLY A 344 -10.87 -4.50 0.57
CA GLY A 344 -11.22 -3.14 0.16
C GLY A 344 -12.59 -2.68 0.71
N PRO A 345 -12.92 -1.40 0.51
CA PRO A 345 -12.56 -0.60 -0.64
C PRO A 345 -11.13 -0.05 -0.66
N ASN A 346 -10.48 -0.16 -1.81
CA ASN A 346 -9.33 0.70 -2.11
C ASN A 346 -9.89 2.03 -2.64
N ILE A 347 -9.78 3.10 -1.84
CA ILE A 347 -10.29 4.43 -2.20
C ILE A 347 -9.54 4.95 -3.43
N CYS A 348 -10.25 5.16 -4.55
CA CYS A 348 -9.65 5.67 -5.78
C CYS A 348 -9.65 7.21 -5.85
N SER A 349 -10.33 7.90 -4.92
CA SER A 349 -10.41 9.37 -4.89
C SER A 349 -10.78 9.89 -3.49
N LEU A 350 -10.02 10.87 -2.97
CA LEU A 350 -10.37 11.59 -1.75
C LEU A 350 -11.56 12.55 -1.98
N VAL A 351 -12.29 12.82 -0.90
CA VAL A 351 -13.60 13.48 -0.91
C VAL A 351 -13.45 14.98 -0.69
N ASP A 352 -13.42 15.76 -1.77
CA ASP A 352 -13.63 17.22 -1.77
C ASP A 352 -15.14 17.58 -1.80
N GLY A 353 -16.01 16.62 -1.45
CA GLY A 353 -17.46 16.81 -1.36
C GLY A 353 -18.21 16.96 -2.70
N THR A 354 -17.51 17.12 -3.83
CA THR A 354 -18.13 17.23 -5.17
C THR A 354 -17.91 16.03 -6.06
N ASP A 355 -16.82 15.29 -5.86
CA ASP A 355 -16.45 14.16 -6.69
C ASP A 355 -17.14 12.87 -6.22
N ASP A 356 -17.53 12.03 -7.18
CA ASP A 356 -18.09 10.73 -6.90
C ASP A 356 -16.98 9.81 -6.35
N LEU A 357 -17.19 9.17 -5.19
CA LEU A 357 -16.25 8.22 -4.62
C LEU A 357 -16.27 6.93 -5.45
N ILE A 358 -15.12 6.55 -6.02
CA ILE A 358 -14.98 5.27 -6.70
C ILE A 358 -14.17 4.33 -5.82
N PHE A 359 -14.65 3.12 -5.66
CA PHE A 359 -13.96 2.08 -4.92
C PHE A 359 -14.23 0.68 -5.45
N ASP A 360 -13.27 -0.21 -5.23
CA ASP A 360 -13.37 -1.61 -5.62
C ASP A 360 -13.64 -2.48 -4.38
N VAL A 361 -14.73 -3.24 -4.42
CA VAL A 361 -15.09 -4.27 -3.43
C VAL A 361 -14.66 -5.60 -4.01
N ARG A 362 -13.69 -6.25 -3.36
CA ARG A 362 -13.22 -7.57 -3.81
C ARG A 362 -13.87 -8.64 -2.96
N GLU A 363 -14.54 -9.59 -3.59
CA GLU A 363 -15.13 -10.76 -2.96
C GLU A 363 -14.26 -11.98 -3.29
N SER A 364 -13.54 -12.50 -2.30
CA SER A 364 -12.90 -13.80 -2.43
C SER A 364 -13.93 -14.89 -2.17
N LEU A 365 -14.13 -15.78 -3.14
CA LEU A 365 -14.95 -16.97 -3.02
C LEU A 365 -14.04 -18.18 -3.01
N PHE A 366 -14.07 -18.93 -1.92
CA PHE A 366 -13.38 -20.21 -1.81
C PHE A 366 -14.37 -21.33 -2.09
N TYR A 367 -14.09 -22.15 -3.09
CA TYR A 367 -14.83 -23.37 -3.36
C TYR A 367 -13.97 -24.55 -2.93
N GLN A 368 -14.32 -25.17 -1.80
CA GLN A 368 -13.83 -26.51 -1.51
C GLN A 368 -14.75 -27.48 -2.23
N GLN A 369 -14.31 -27.96 -3.39
CA GLN A 369 -15.03 -29.02 -4.09
C GLN A 369 -14.71 -30.32 -3.37
N ILE A 370 -15.52 -30.67 -2.36
CA ILE A 370 -15.46 -32.00 -1.74
C ILE A 370 -15.81 -32.99 -2.85
N SER A 371 -14.80 -33.69 -3.36
CA SER A 371 -15.03 -34.73 -4.33
C SER A 371 -15.64 -35.92 -3.59
N ASP A 372 -16.96 -36.11 -3.71
CA ASP A 372 -17.70 -37.27 -3.16
C ASP A 372 -17.32 -38.61 -3.84
N ASN A 373 -16.12 -38.72 -4.43
CA ASN A 373 -15.70 -39.83 -5.28
C ASN A 373 -15.03 -40.98 -4.52
N LYS A 374 -15.53 -41.32 -3.33
CA LYS A 374 -15.33 -42.66 -2.76
C LYS A 374 -16.68 -43.30 -2.47
N SER A 375 -17.31 -43.88 -3.49
CA SER A 375 -18.30 -44.92 -3.26
C SER A 375 -17.57 -46.10 -2.61
N TYR A 376 -17.68 -46.23 -1.30
CA TYR A 376 -17.32 -47.48 -0.64
C TYR A 376 -18.31 -48.54 -1.12
N ASP A 377 -17.83 -49.49 -1.92
CA ASP A 377 -18.54 -50.76 -2.15
C ASP A 377 -18.68 -51.45 -0.80
N SER A 378 -19.87 -51.37 -0.22
CA SER A 378 -20.21 -52.03 1.03
C SER A 378 -20.56 -53.49 0.75
N ASP A 379 -19.54 -54.33 0.64
CA ASP A 379 -19.68 -55.79 0.70
C ASP A 379 -18.54 -56.36 1.57
N ASP A 380 -18.56 -56.06 2.88
CA ASP A 380 -18.07 -57.03 3.85
C ASP A 380 -18.71 -56.84 5.23
N SER A 381 -19.54 -57.83 5.59
CA SER A 381 -20.06 -58.00 6.93
C SER A 381 -19.07 -58.85 7.72
N THR A 382 -18.37 -58.29 8.71
CA THR A 382 -18.21 -58.86 10.06
C THR A 382 -17.18 -58.12 10.93
N LEU A 383 -17.54 -58.04 12.22
CA LEU A 383 -16.73 -57.92 13.43
C LEU A 383 -16.37 -56.53 13.99
N GLU A 384 -16.75 -56.42 15.26
CA GLU A 384 -16.48 -55.37 16.23
C GLU A 384 -14.98 -55.19 16.48
N THR A 385 -14.48 -53.95 16.43
CA THR A 385 -13.32 -53.50 17.21
C THR A 385 -13.30 -51.96 17.27
N GLU A 386 -13.01 -51.41 18.45
CA GLU A 386 -12.77 -49.97 18.68
C GLU A 386 -11.71 -49.44 17.70
N PHE A 387 -12.07 -48.43 16.91
CA PHE A 387 -11.12 -47.65 16.10
C PHE A 387 -10.86 -46.30 16.76
N GLN A 388 -9.64 -46.17 17.28
CA GLN A 388 -8.98 -44.90 17.50
C GLN A 388 -8.52 -44.39 16.12
N VAL A 389 -9.22 -43.41 15.55
CA VAL A 389 -8.86 -42.83 14.25
C VAL A 389 -7.63 -41.94 14.44
N SER A 390 -6.45 -42.42 14.03
CA SER A 390 -5.27 -41.58 13.82
C SER A 390 -5.39 -40.85 12.48
N PHE A 391 -5.40 -39.52 12.49
CA PHE A 391 -5.38 -38.63 11.33
C PHE A 391 -4.00 -38.56 10.66
N ASN A 392 -3.40 -39.70 10.34
CA ASN A 392 -2.18 -39.74 9.54
C ASN A 392 -2.52 -40.46 8.23
N ASP A 393 -2.32 -39.77 7.11
CA ASP A 393 -2.45 -40.25 5.72
C ASP A 393 -3.85 -40.25 5.10
N VAL A 394 -4.55 -39.11 5.17
CA VAL A 394 -5.52 -38.74 4.12
C VAL A 394 -4.79 -37.86 3.11
N GLU A 395 -4.44 -38.41 1.95
CA GLU A 395 -4.09 -37.62 0.77
C GLU A 395 -5.34 -36.84 0.36
N TYR A 396 -5.41 -35.56 0.76
CA TYR A 396 -6.39 -34.62 0.25
C TYR A 396 -5.93 -34.20 -1.15
N ASP A 397 -6.54 -34.79 -2.16
CA ASP A 397 -6.48 -34.29 -3.55
C ASP A 397 -7.46 -33.10 -3.69
N ASP A 398 -7.32 -32.13 -2.80
CA ASP A 398 -8.22 -30.98 -2.69
C ASP A 398 -7.72 -29.90 -3.65
N ASP A 399 -8.25 -29.93 -4.86
CA ASP A 399 -8.23 -28.80 -5.80
C ASP A 399 -9.00 -27.62 -5.16
N VAL A 400 -8.34 -26.85 -4.29
CA VAL A 400 -8.89 -25.62 -3.74
C VAL A 400 -8.94 -24.60 -4.87
N ARG A 401 -10.16 -24.30 -5.34
CA ARG A 401 -10.37 -23.25 -6.33
C ARG A 401 -10.79 -21.98 -5.61
N ALA A 402 -9.97 -20.95 -5.75
CA ALA A 402 -10.31 -19.60 -5.33
C ALA A 402 -10.72 -18.79 -6.57
N SER A 403 -11.84 -18.08 -6.48
CA SER A 403 -12.17 -17.04 -7.45
C SER A 403 -12.24 -15.70 -6.74
N LEU A 404 -11.60 -14.68 -7.30
CA LEU A 404 -11.72 -13.31 -6.85
C LEU A 404 -12.67 -12.56 -7.79
N GLN A 405 -13.81 -12.14 -7.26
CA GLN A 405 -14.68 -11.21 -7.96
C GLN A 405 -14.34 -9.79 -7.51
N VAL A 406 -14.12 -8.88 -8.47
CA VAL A 406 -13.86 -7.48 -8.17
C VAL A 406 -15.02 -6.66 -8.70
N HIS A 407 -15.77 -6.05 -7.79
CA HIS A 407 -16.90 -5.19 -8.12
C HIS A 407 -16.50 -3.74 -7.92
N ARG A 408 -16.50 -2.96 -9.00
CA ARG A 408 -16.26 -1.51 -8.92
C ARG A 408 -17.56 -0.78 -8.65
N TYR A 409 -17.57 0.00 -7.58
CA TYR A 409 -18.69 0.85 -7.22
C TYR A 409 -18.34 2.32 -7.34
N LYS A 410 -19.34 3.10 -7.74
CA LYS A 410 -19.34 4.55 -7.77
C LYS A 410 -20.39 5.04 -6.78
N PHE A 411 -19.93 5.60 -5.68
CA PHE A 411 -20.72 6.21 -4.65
C PHE A 411 -20.78 7.73 -4.84
N LYS A 412 -21.93 8.21 -5.27
CA LYS A 412 -22.21 9.64 -5.38
C LYS A 412 -22.83 10.12 -4.07
N TYR A 413 -22.01 10.73 -3.24
CA TYR A 413 -22.46 11.34 -1.99
C TYR A 413 -23.13 12.69 -2.25
N ARG A 414 -24.28 12.94 -1.60
CA ARG A 414 -25.00 14.22 -1.67
C ARG A 414 -25.13 14.81 -0.26
N PRO A 415 -24.23 15.71 0.17
CA PRO A 415 -24.21 16.19 1.54
C PRO A 415 -25.48 16.96 1.96
N GLU A 416 -26.17 17.62 1.02
CA GLU A 416 -27.42 18.34 1.30
C GLU A 416 -28.62 17.42 1.44
N ASN A 417 -28.57 16.24 0.82
CA ASN A 417 -29.57 15.20 0.96
C ASN A 417 -28.91 13.82 0.94
N PRO A 418 -28.35 13.36 2.07
CA PRO A 418 -27.59 12.12 2.13
C PRO A 418 -28.40 10.90 1.70
N SER A 419 -29.72 10.93 1.91
CA SER A 419 -30.65 9.88 1.46
C SER A 419 -30.80 9.79 -0.06
N ALA A 420 -30.46 10.86 -0.79
CA ALA A 420 -30.39 10.88 -2.25
C ALA A 420 -29.00 10.55 -2.80
N SER A 421 -28.06 10.16 -1.94
CA SER A 421 -26.80 9.56 -2.38
C SER A 421 -27.09 8.27 -3.14
N SER A 422 -26.24 7.92 -4.09
CA SER A 422 -26.45 6.72 -4.92
C SER A 422 -25.19 5.88 -5.00
N LEU A 423 -25.37 4.57 -5.00
CA LEU A 423 -24.31 3.59 -5.19
C LEU A 423 -24.60 2.83 -6.47
N THR A 424 -23.74 2.98 -7.47
CA THR A 424 -23.90 2.35 -8.77
C THR A 424 -22.71 1.43 -9.03
N ARG A 425 -22.97 0.17 -9.38
CA ARG A 425 -21.91 -0.72 -9.86
C ARG A 425 -21.47 -0.26 -11.24
N VAL A 426 -20.20 0.10 -11.39
CA VAL A 426 -19.62 0.57 -12.66
C VAL A 426 -19.20 -0.60 -13.52
N SER A 427 -18.51 -1.57 -12.91
CA SER A 427 -18.02 -2.78 -13.58
C SER A 427 -17.94 -3.93 -12.58
N ALA A 428 -17.86 -5.15 -13.11
CA ALA A 428 -17.51 -6.33 -12.34
C ALA A 428 -16.58 -7.19 -13.19
N SER A 429 -15.49 -7.67 -12.60
CA SER A 429 -14.60 -8.66 -13.20
C SER A 429 -14.51 -9.88 -12.30
N GLU A 430 -14.27 -11.03 -12.91
CA GLU A 430 -14.06 -12.30 -12.22
C GLU A 430 -12.72 -12.87 -12.66
N HIS A 431 -11.89 -13.19 -11.67
CA HIS A 431 -10.59 -13.79 -11.87
C HIS A 431 -10.59 -15.14 -11.18
N ALA A 432 -10.57 -16.22 -11.95
CA ALA A 432 -10.44 -17.58 -11.41
C ALA A 432 -8.96 -17.91 -11.24
N PHE A 433 -8.62 -18.48 -10.08
CA PHE A 433 -7.29 -19.00 -9.79
C PHE A 433 -7.39 -20.51 -9.57
N SER A 434 -6.55 -21.25 -10.28
CA SER A 434 -6.29 -22.65 -10.00
C SER A 434 -4.82 -22.76 -9.64
N GLU A 435 -4.53 -22.95 -8.36
CA GLU A 435 -3.18 -23.23 -7.92
C GLU A 435 -3.05 -24.74 -7.79
N SER A 436 -2.36 -25.39 -8.74
CA SER A 436 -2.06 -26.81 -8.64
C SER A 436 -0.94 -26.99 -7.60
N GLN A 437 -1.21 -27.67 -6.49
CA GLN A 437 -0.24 -27.92 -5.40
C GLN A 437 1.02 -28.71 -5.82
N SER A 438 1.14 -29.15 -7.07
CA SER A 438 2.20 -30.07 -7.52
C SER A 438 3.61 -29.47 -7.65
N SER A 439 3.90 -28.25 -7.17
CA SER A 439 5.21 -27.60 -7.37
C SER A 439 5.87 -26.95 -6.16
N PHE A 440 5.31 -27.06 -4.94
CA PHE A 440 6.00 -26.62 -3.73
C PHE A 440 6.69 -27.80 -3.05
N GLU A 441 8.00 -27.97 -3.29
CA GLU A 441 8.77 -28.97 -2.54
C GLU A 441 9.10 -28.51 -1.11
N TYR A 442 9.14 -27.21 -0.76
CA TYR A 442 9.24 -26.73 0.63
C TYR A 442 8.74 -25.28 0.80
N PRO A 443 8.12 -24.90 1.94
CA PRO A 443 7.82 -23.50 2.24
C PRO A 443 9.11 -22.72 2.60
N PRO A 444 9.27 -21.44 2.21
CA PRO A 444 10.42 -20.64 2.58
C PRO A 444 10.47 -20.42 4.10
N GLN A 445 11.59 -20.78 4.74
CA GLN A 445 11.75 -20.78 6.21
C GLN A 445 12.02 -19.40 6.84
N HIS A 446 12.05 -18.30 6.08
CA HIS A 446 12.18 -16.95 6.66
C HIS A 446 11.29 -15.94 5.93
N PRO A 447 10.60 -15.05 6.67
CA PRO A 447 9.85 -13.95 6.09
C PRO A 447 10.84 -12.92 5.54
N ALA A 448 10.94 -12.81 4.22
CA ALA A 448 11.40 -11.56 3.61
C ALA A 448 10.34 -10.49 3.96
N TRP A 449 10.78 -9.36 4.49
CA TRP A 449 9.89 -8.22 4.75
C TRP A 449 9.47 -7.63 3.40
N TYR A 450 8.29 -8.01 2.93
CA TYR A 450 7.67 -7.39 1.76
C TYR A 450 6.96 -6.13 2.22
N PHE A 451 7.48 -4.97 1.80
CA PHE A 451 6.83 -3.69 2.02
C PHE A 451 5.91 -3.40 0.84
N THR A 452 4.65 -3.11 1.12
CA THR A 452 3.66 -2.81 0.10
C THR A 452 3.51 -1.30 -0.02
N ALA A 453 3.89 -0.76 -1.18
CA ALA A 453 3.53 0.60 -1.54
C ALA A 453 2.17 0.54 -2.27
N ASP A 454 1.12 1.02 -1.61
CA ASP A 454 -0.20 1.15 -2.23
C ASP A 454 -0.18 2.32 -3.23
N TYR A 455 0.11 2.02 -4.49
CA TYR A 455 -0.01 3.00 -5.58
C TYR A 455 -1.40 2.91 -6.22
N PHE A 456 -2.25 3.90 -5.95
CA PHE A 456 -3.54 4.06 -6.61
C PHE A 456 -3.50 5.22 -7.59
N GLN A 457 -3.87 4.97 -8.84
CA GLN A 457 -3.94 5.98 -9.88
C GLN A 457 -5.40 6.17 -10.33
N ARG A 458 -5.86 7.42 -10.42
CA ARG A 458 -7.08 7.78 -11.17
C ARG A 458 -6.97 7.29 -12.62
N CYS A 459 -7.78 6.31 -12.96
CA CYS A 459 -8.07 5.97 -14.34
C CYS A 459 -9.44 6.55 -14.71
N ASN A 460 -9.47 7.62 -15.50
CA ASN A 460 -10.72 8.23 -15.98
C ASN A 460 -11.39 7.44 -17.11
N GLY A 461 -10.87 6.26 -17.47
CA GLY A 461 -11.48 5.33 -18.41
C GLY A 461 -12.34 4.28 -17.69
N PRO A 462 -13.50 3.88 -18.23
CA PRO A 462 -14.36 2.84 -17.65
C PRO A 462 -13.67 1.47 -17.50
N ASP A 463 -12.55 1.25 -18.20
CA ASP A 463 -11.92 -0.07 -18.35
C ASP A 463 -10.47 -0.15 -17.84
N SER A 464 -9.98 0.80 -17.04
CA SER A 464 -8.60 0.77 -16.56
C SER A 464 -8.53 0.70 -15.03
N THR A 465 -8.03 -0.42 -14.52
CA THR A 465 -7.67 -0.62 -13.12
C THR A 465 -6.29 -1.23 -13.10
N VAL A 466 -5.37 -0.65 -12.33
CA VAL A 466 -4.11 -1.33 -12.01
C VAL A 466 -4.25 -1.89 -10.60
N VAL A 467 -4.06 -3.20 -10.46
CA VAL A 467 -4.18 -3.93 -9.20
C VAL A 467 -2.77 -4.26 -8.71
N LEU A 468 -2.40 -3.72 -7.56
CA LEU A 468 -1.23 -4.17 -6.80
C LEU A 468 -1.69 -5.19 -5.74
N TRP A 469 -0.88 -6.24 -5.57
CA TRP A 469 -1.16 -7.36 -4.68
C TRP A 469 -0.38 -7.19 -3.38
N THR A 470 -1.05 -7.42 -2.26
CA THR A 470 -0.44 -7.51 -0.94
C THR A 470 -0.81 -8.88 -0.36
N TYR A 471 0.19 -9.64 0.11
CA TYR A 471 -0.06 -10.88 0.84
C TYR A 471 -0.32 -10.51 2.30
N PRO A 472 -1.42 -11.00 2.92
CA PRO A 472 -1.60 -10.81 4.35
C PRO A 472 -0.50 -11.57 5.10
N TYR A 473 0.21 -10.86 5.97
CA TYR A 473 1.12 -11.46 6.94
C TYR A 473 0.28 -12.16 8.01
N GLU A 474 0.45 -13.47 8.19
CA GLU A 474 -0.07 -14.18 9.37
C GLU A 474 0.96 -14.06 10.50
N GLU A 475 0.51 -13.63 11.68
CA GLU A 475 1.35 -13.50 12.86
C GLU A 475 1.95 -14.87 13.25
N TRP A 476 3.28 -14.93 13.21
CA TRP A 476 4.06 -16.06 13.70
C TRP A 476 3.99 -16.09 15.24
N SER A 477 3.56 -17.21 15.82
CA SER A 477 3.63 -17.43 17.28
C SER A 477 5.06 -17.84 17.66
N PRO A 478 5.71 -17.21 18.65
CA PRO A 478 7.11 -17.50 18.96
C PRO A 478 7.23 -18.78 19.79
N GLY A 479 7.80 -19.79 19.16
CA GLY A 479 8.46 -20.93 19.78
C GLY A 479 9.46 -21.47 18.75
N TRP A 480 10.52 -22.13 19.19
CA TRP A 480 11.63 -22.68 18.38
C TRP A 480 12.79 -21.69 18.17
N GLU A 481 13.72 -21.72 19.14
CA GLU A 481 15.12 -21.30 18.97
C GLU A 481 15.95 -22.47 18.40
N ASP A 482 17.01 -22.11 17.67
CA ASP A 482 18.15 -22.90 17.18
C ASP A 482 17.96 -23.81 15.95
N GLU A 483 18.48 -23.36 14.79
CA GLU A 483 19.56 -24.01 14.04
C GLU A 483 19.92 -23.22 12.76
N TRP A 484 21.21 -23.19 12.41
CA TRP A 484 21.79 -22.45 11.28
C TRP A 484 21.70 -23.26 9.98
N SER A 485 21.37 -22.63 8.84
CA SER A 485 21.53 -23.29 7.53
C SER A 485 21.91 -22.35 6.37
N ASN A 486 22.63 -22.94 5.41
CA ASN A 486 23.33 -22.34 4.26
C ASN A 486 22.39 -21.91 3.12
N PRO A 487 22.79 -20.94 2.26
CA PRO A 487 21.98 -20.53 1.12
C PRO A 487 21.92 -21.60 0.01
N VAL A 488 20.71 -21.83 -0.51
CA VAL A 488 20.41 -22.61 -1.72
C VAL A 488 20.08 -21.64 -2.86
N PHE A 489 20.68 -21.84 -4.04
CA PHE A 489 20.39 -21.06 -5.25
C PHE A 489 19.61 -21.89 -6.27
N ILE A 490 18.51 -21.32 -6.80
CA ILE A 490 17.70 -21.90 -7.88
C ILE A 490 18.10 -21.23 -9.21
N SER A 491 18.41 -22.05 -10.21
CA SER A 491 18.60 -21.64 -11.61
C SER A 491 17.32 -21.99 -12.39
N LEU A 492 16.66 -21.00 -12.98
CA LEU A 492 15.62 -21.22 -13.97
C LEU A 492 16.26 -21.22 -15.36
N ALA A 493 16.47 -22.42 -15.92
CA ALA A 493 16.75 -22.58 -17.33
C ALA A 493 15.43 -22.58 -18.07
N ASP A 494 15.20 -21.58 -18.95
CA ASP A 494 14.10 -21.66 -19.90
C ASP A 494 14.64 -21.74 -21.33
N GLY A 495 14.35 -22.87 -21.96
CA GLY A 495 14.76 -23.20 -23.31
C GLY A 495 13.75 -22.66 -24.31
N LYS A 496 14.18 -21.71 -25.14
CA LYS A 496 13.69 -21.51 -26.52
C LYS A 496 14.66 -20.61 -27.28
N GLN A 497 15.65 -21.23 -27.93
CA GLN A 497 16.44 -20.58 -28.98
C GLN A 497 15.63 -20.52 -30.30
N ARG A 498 15.52 -19.32 -30.86
CA ARG A 498 15.51 -19.11 -32.32
C ARG A 498 16.79 -18.35 -32.67
N GLU A 499 17.75 -19.03 -33.28
CA GLU A 499 18.91 -18.39 -33.88
C GLU A 499 18.50 -17.54 -35.09
N LYS A 500 19.01 -16.31 -35.14
CA LYS A 500 19.36 -15.66 -36.41
C LYS A 500 20.61 -14.78 -36.22
N ASP A 501 21.62 -15.20 -36.95
CA ASP A 501 22.96 -14.64 -37.18
C ASP A 501 23.22 -13.17 -36.81
N GLY A 502 24.33 -12.97 -36.10
CA GLY A 502 24.97 -11.65 -35.96
C GLY A 502 26.33 -11.76 -35.30
N ARG A 503 27.40 -11.98 -36.09
CA ARG A 503 28.79 -11.91 -35.65
C ARG A 503 29.12 -10.52 -35.10
N VAL A 504 29.78 -10.45 -33.93
CA VAL A 504 30.62 -9.31 -33.56
C VAL A 504 31.96 -9.83 -33.04
N THR A 505 33.02 -9.38 -33.70
CA THR A 505 34.44 -9.64 -33.41
C THR A 505 34.90 -8.77 -32.25
N ILE A 506 35.64 -9.33 -31.28
CA ILE A 506 36.39 -8.54 -30.29
C ILE A 506 37.88 -8.93 -30.38
N ALA A 507 38.73 -7.91 -30.54
CA ALA A 507 40.20 -7.98 -30.54
C ALA A 507 40.75 -7.81 -29.11
N PRO A 508 42.00 -8.24 -28.83
CA PRO A 508 42.46 -8.53 -27.47
C PRO A 508 43.09 -7.32 -26.78
N LEU A 509 42.99 -7.29 -25.45
CA LEU A 509 43.95 -6.59 -24.60
C LEU A 509 44.61 -7.59 -23.66
N ILE A 510 45.93 -7.58 -23.77
CA ILE A 510 46.97 -8.40 -23.17
C ILE A 510 47.26 -7.88 -21.75
N GLY A 511 47.67 -8.77 -20.84
CA GLY A 511 48.50 -8.37 -19.70
C GLY A 511 48.65 -9.38 -18.58
N MET A 512 49.76 -10.14 -18.64
CA MET A 512 50.51 -10.80 -17.54
C MET A 512 49.92 -12.12 -17.01
N GLU A 513 50.52 -13.29 -17.30
CA GLU A 513 51.81 -13.87 -16.79
C GLU A 513 51.82 -13.94 -15.25
N ASP A 514 52.19 -15.00 -14.55
CA ASP A 514 52.48 -16.42 -14.74
C ASP A 514 52.56 -16.97 -13.30
N ILE A 515 52.32 -18.28 -13.10
CA ILE A 515 52.99 -19.19 -12.14
C ILE A 515 52.07 -20.38 -11.81
N GLU A 516 52.39 -21.47 -12.52
CA GLU A 516 52.59 -22.87 -12.12
C GLU A 516 51.49 -23.68 -11.41
N ALA A 517 51.35 -24.88 -11.98
CA ALA A 517 50.33 -25.89 -11.79
C ALA A 517 50.81 -27.01 -10.86
N GLU A 518 49.86 -27.76 -10.27
CA GLU A 518 49.95 -29.23 -10.22
C GLU A 518 48.58 -29.89 -9.87
N THR A 519 48.00 -30.49 -10.91
CA THR A 519 47.32 -31.81 -10.99
C THR A 519 46.43 -32.35 -9.84
N PHE A 520 45.12 -32.51 -10.11
CA PHE A 520 44.49 -33.85 -10.09
C PHE A 520 43.22 -33.92 -10.98
N VAL A 521 43.08 -35.08 -11.61
CA VAL A 521 42.16 -35.43 -12.72
C VAL A 521 40.99 -36.25 -12.15
N GLN A 522 39.73 -36.00 -12.58
CA GLN A 522 38.88 -36.89 -13.42
C GLN A 522 37.35 -36.66 -13.27
N LYS A 523 36.68 -36.75 -14.44
CA LYS A 523 35.23 -36.87 -14.73
C LYS A 523 34.38 -35.59 -14.84
N ALA A 524 34.56 -34.90 -15.97
CA ALA A 524 33.52 -34.13 -16.64
C ALA A 524 33.31 -34.69 -18.05
N ALA A 525 32.08 -35.07 -18.39
CA ALA A 525 31.64 -35.22 -19.78
C ALA A 525 30.14 -34.91 -19.85
N LEU A 526 29.80 -34.03 -20.80
CA LEU A 526 28.46 -33.60 -21.22
C LEU A 526 27.88 -32.33 -20.54
N CYS A 527 28.36 -31.15 -20.96
CA CYS A 527 27.51 -29.96 -21.11
C CYS A 527 28.15 -28.93 -22.08
N PRO A 528 27.40 -28.34 -23.04
CA PRO A 528 27.93 -27.39 -24.02
C PRO A 528 28.02 -25.95 -23.48
N ALA A 529 29.01 -25.23 -24.00
CA ALA A 529 29.45 -23.90 -23.58
C ALA A 529 28.41 -22.79 -23.80
N SER A 530 27.82 -22.27 -22.73
CA SER A 530 27.40 -20.86 -22.62
C SER A 530 27.04 -20.50 -21.17
N ALA A 531 28.04 -20.46 -20.30
CA ALA A 531 27.93 -19.82 -18.99
C ALA A 531 29.19 -18.99 -18.75
N LYS A 532 29.05 -17.66 -18.72
CA LYS A 532 30.07 -16.77 -18.16
C LYS A 532 29.66 -16.51 -16.72
N GLY A 533 30.33 -17.20 -15.79
CA GLY A 533 30.30 -16.89 -14.37
C GLY A 533 31.73 -16.76 -13.88
N VAL A 534 32.05 -15.66 -13.21
CA VAL A 534 33.27 -15.54 -12.41
C VAL A 534 32.93 -16.13 -11.05
N VAL A 535 33.60 -17.22 -10.68
CA VAL A 535 33.55 -17.82 -9.34
C VAL A 535 34.71 -17.23 -8.55
N MET A 536 34.43 -16.60 -7.41
CA MET A 536 35.44 -16.34 -6.38
C MET A 536 35.11 -17.21 -5.17
N TRP A 537 36.04 -18.09 -4.83
CA TRP A 537 36.02 -18.91 -3.63
C TRP A 537 36.82 -18.16 -2.56
N GLY A 538 36.19 -17.83 -1.43
CA GLY A 538 36.87 -17.31 -0.25
C GLY A 538 37.04 -18.45 0.75
N ALA A 539 38.27 -18.91 0.93
CA ALA A 539 38.63 -19.83 2.00
C ALA A 539 38.61 -19.08 3.34
N ASP A 540 38.19 -19.80 4.38
CA ASP A 540 38.26 -19.42 5.78
C ASP A 540 39.73 -19.32 6.24
N PRO A 541 40.08 -18.29 7.03
CA PRO A 541 41.10 -18.51 8.05
C PRO A 541 40.65 -17.99 9.41
N GLU A 542 40.49 -18.93 10.34
CA GLU A 542 40.70 -18.66 11.76
C GLU A 542 42.07 -18.00 11.99
N ASP A 543 42.07 -16.99 12.85
CA ASP A 543 43.20 -16.29 13.47
C ASP A 543 44.21 -15.58 12.56
N GLN A 544 44.02 -14.26 12.40
CA GLN A 544 45.12 -13.30 12.61
C GLN A 544 44.66 -11.84 12.81
N ASP A 545 45.35 -11.19 13.75
CA ASP A 545 45.25 -9.80 14.17
C ASP A 545 45.43 -8.76 13.04
N GLU A 546 44.91 -7.55 13.32
CA GLU A 546 45.20 -6.24 12.70
C GLU A 546 44.68 -5.92 11.28
N PHE A 547 43.88 -4.84 11.23
CA PHE A 547 43.54 -3.96 10.09
C PHE A 547 42.95 -4.61 8.81
N SER A 548 41.65 -4.42 8.61
CA SER A 548 41.10 -3.54 7.55
C SER A 548 39.58 -3.71 7.40
N GLY A 549 38.93 -2.63 6.97
CA GLY A 549 37.47 -2.49 6.99
C GLY A 549 36.70 -3.52 6.17
N ALA A 550 35.78 -4.21 6.84
CA ALA A 550 34.76 -5.01 6.22
C ALA A 550 33.55 -4.12 5.89
N TRP A 551 33.28 -3.96 4.59
CA TRP A 551 32.05 -3.37 4.09
C TRP A 551 30.94 -4.41 4.21
N LYS A 552 29.98 -4.21 5.13
CA LYS A 552 28.74 -4.98 5.13
C LYS A 552 27.79 -4.41 4.08
N TRP A 553 27.36 -5.28 3.17
CA TRP A 553 26.34 -5.00 2.18
C TRP A 553 25.00 -5.48 2.71
N PHE A 554 23.98 -4.62 2.68
CA PHE A 554 22.60 -5.01 2.90
C PHE A 554 21.80 -4.66 1.65
N ASP A 555 21.16 -5.66 1.06
CA ASP A 555 20.20 -5.49 -0.03
C ASP A 555 18.84 -5.23 0.60
N LEU A 556 18.35 -3.99 0.53
CA LEU A 556 16.96 -3.67 0.83
C LEU A 556 16.37 -2.78 -0.28
N PHE A 557 15.08 -3.00 -0.50
CA PHE A 557 14.10 -2.23 -1.29
C PHE A 557 13.75 -2.72 -2.71
N GLU A 558 12.44 -2.92 -2.85
CA GLU A 558 11.65 -3.07 -4.06
C GLU A 558 10.69 -1.88 -4.11
N VAL A 559 10.79 -1.04 -5.15
CA VAL A 559 9.84 0.04 -5.42
C VAL A 559 9.55 -0.03 -6.92
N VAL A 560 8.27 -0.17 -7.28
CA VAL A 560 7.79 -0.28 -8.67
C VAL A 560 7.58 1.10 -9.28
#